data_AF-A0A954W9U0-F1
#
_entry.id   AF-A0A954W9U0-F1
#
_cell.length_a   1.000
_cell.length_b   1.000
_cell.length_c   1.000
_cell.angle_alpha   90.00
_cell.angle_beta   90.00
_cell.angle_gamma   90.00
#
_symmetry.space_group_name_H-M   'P 1'
#
loop_
_entity.id
_entity.type
_entity.pdbx_description
1 polymer ?
#
loop_
_entity_poly.entity_id
_entity_poly.type
_entity_poly.pdbx_seq_one_letter_code
_entity_poly.pdbx_strand_id
1 'polypeptide(L)'
;MSQPTLRISQSTIGPGRYRAELSFEGDGQPRFTARADFEFQLTPQRREDVRWYLEDYLQYPHDPAPKIAARVEADMQAIGVELLPKAMQANDDTRDLWAQLRRRLDDTRIEIETSVAEATSIPWELIHDPKTDVSLALRATALVRSHSQAAQRPELPRAETGPIRILLAICRPGGDSDVPFRSVASQLIKGLGDQATDSFELDVLRPATYEQLARTLQQAKAERRPYHVVHFDGHGMYAEVAEPTGDDAEAAAVWLQLQGPLMLSGPRAGRHGYLLFERPDHETNMQLVDGPTLGNLLVTNDVSVLVLNACRSAHAEAP
;
A
#
# COMPACT_ATOMS: atom_id res chain seq x y z
N MET A 1 -8.13 5.07 -27.60
CA MET A 1 -6.74 5.60 -27.54
C MET A 1 -6.13 5.09 -26.23
N SER A 2 -4.86 4.71 -26.24
CA SER A 2 -4.19 4.26 -25.00
C SER A 2 -4.04 5.43 -24.05
N GLN A 3 -4.42 5.25 -22.78
CA GLN A 3 -4.24 6.27 -21.75
C GLN A 3 -2.75 6.68 -21.67
N PRO A 4 -2.44 7.99 -21.68
CA PRO A 4 -1.10 8.47 -21.40
C PRO A 4 -0.59 7.92 -20.07
N THR A 5 0.61 7.35 -20.08
CA THR A 5 1.21 6.71 -18.92
C THR A 5 2.64 7.20 -18.75
N LEU A 6 2.93 7.75 -17.56
CA LEU A 6 4.28 7.99 -17.08
C LEU A 6 4.68 6.83 -16.18
N ARG A 7 5.72 6.11 -16.56
CA ARG A 7 6.39 5.12 -15.73
C ARG A 7 7.66 5.71 -15.14
N ILE A 8 7.82 5.61 -13.83
CA ILE A 8 8.99 6.03 -13.06
C ILE A 8 9.61 4.78 -12.47
N SER A 9 10.71 4.31 -13.05
CA SER A 9 11.46 3.16 -12.50
C SER A 9 12.57 3.67 -11.59
N GLN A 10 12.50 3.36 -10.30
CA GLN A 10 13.45 3.76 -9.26
C GLN A 10 14.49 2.66 -9.02
N SER A 11 15.76 3.03 -8.90
CA SER A 11 16.84 2.16 -8.43
C SER A 11 17.83 2.90 -7.55
N THR A 12 18.39 2.22 -6.54
CA THR A 12 19.48 2.76 -5.72
C THR A 12 20.82 2.59 -6.43
N ILE A 13 21.57 3.69 -6.55
CA ILE A 13 22.91 3.72 -7.17
C ILE A 13 24.02 4.04 -6.16
N GLY A 14 23.66 4.26 -4.89
CA GLY A 14 24.55 4.46 -3.76
C GLY A 14 23.75 4.90 -2.51
N PRO A 15 24.38 5.02 -1.33
CA PRO A 15 23.71 5.49 -0.12
C PRO A 15 23.08 6.87 -0.33
N GLY A 16 21.75 6.99 -0.15
CA GLY A 16 20.99 8.23 -0.39
C GLY A 16 21.00 8.73 -1.85
N ARG A 17 21.44 7.89 -2.80
CA ARG A 17 21.57 8.22 -4.22
C ARG A 17 20.70 7.30 -5.05
N TYR A 18 19.84 7.91 -5.85
CA TYR A 18 18.86 7.20 -6.65
C TYR A 18 18.99 7.54 -8.12
N ARG A 19 18.52 6.61 -8.93
CA ARG A 19 18.27 6.79 -10.36
C ARG A 19 16.79 6.60 -10.62
N ALA A 20 16.19 7.59 -11.26
CA ALA A 20 14.85 7.52 -11.81
C ALA A 20 14.93 7.46 -13.34
N GLU A 21 14.40 6.39 -13.91
CA GLU A 21 14.18 6.27 -15.34
C GLU A 21 12.71 6.60 -15.63
N LEU A 22 12.50 7.71 -16.33
CA LEU A 22 11.20 8.22 -16.70
C LEU A 22 10.86 7.73 -18.10
N SER A 23 9.64 7.22 -18.28
CA SER A 23 9.15 6.72 -19.54
C SER A 23 7.71 7.18 -19.75
N PHE A 24 7.50 8.08 -20.71
CA PHE A 24 6.19 8.60 -21.05
C PHE A 24 5.72 8.01 -22.39
N GLU A 25 4.53 7.41 -22.40
CA GLU A 25 3.93 6.78 -23.59
C GLU A 25 2.41 7.03 -23.64
N GLY A 26 1.82 7.11 -24.82
CA GLY A 26 0.39 7.39 -24.99
C GLY A 26 0.02 7.87 -26.39
N ASP A 27 -1.25 7.73 -26.76
CA ASP A 27 -1.84 8.29 -28.01
C ASP A 27 -1.10 7.97 -29.32
N GLY A 28 -0.42 6.82 -29.39
CA GLY A 28 0.35 6.42 -30.56
C GLY A 28 1.58 7.29 -30.83
N GLN A 29 1.99 8.13 -29.88
CA GLN A 29 3.26 8.84 -29.94
C GLN A 29 4.43 7.92 -29.58
N PRO A 30 5.64 8.17 -30.12
CA PRO A 30 6.83 7.45 -29.70
C PRO A 30 7.06 7.58 -28.19
N ARG A 31 7.46 6.49 -27.56
CA ARG A 31 7.87 6.48 -26.15
C ARG A 31 9.01 7.47 -25.93
N PHE A 32 8.84 8.39 -25.00
CA PHE A 32 9.88 9.33 -24.60
C PHE A 32 10.50 8.88 -23.27
N THR A 33 11.82 8.72 -23.24
CA THR A 33 12.55 8.30 -22.05
C THR A 33 13.53 9.37 -21.62
N ALA A 34 13.59 9.62 -20.31
CA ALA A 34 14.58 10.49 -19.69
C ALA A 34 15.11 9.85 -18.41
N ARG A 35 16.25 10.31 -17.93
CA ARG A 35 16.87 9.77 -16.72
C ARG A 35 17.37 10.88 -15.81
N ALA A 36 17.16 10.71 -14.51
CA ALA A 36 17.73 11.55 -13.46
C ALA A 36 18.49 10.70 -12.45
N ASP A 37 19.73 11.07 -12.17
CA ASP A 37 20.50 10.54 -11.04
C ASP A 37 20.60 11.67 -10.00
N PHE A 38 20.11 11.45 -8.77
CA PHE A 38 20.02 12.50 -7.75
C PHE A 38 20.20 11.98 -6.33
N GLU A 39 20.52 12.90 -5.42
CA GLU A 39 20.58 12.66 -3.99
C GLU A 39 19.27 13.05 -3.33
N PHE A 40 18.75 12.16 -2.49
CA PHE A 40 17.58 12.42 -1.69
C PHE A 40 17.65 11.61 -0.40
N GLN A 41 17.23 12.20 0.71
CA GLN A 41 17.13 11.46 1.95
C GLN A 41 16.04 12.07 2.81
N LEU A 42 15.10 11.25 3.24
CA LEU A 42 14.12 11.65 4.23
C LEU A 42 14.75 11.48 5.62
N THR A 43 14.93 12.59 6.34
CA THR A 43 15.54 12.53 7.68
C THR A 43 14.67 11.69 8.61
N PRO A 44 15.25 11.05 9.65
CA PRO A 44 14.47 10.31 10.65
C PRO A 44 13.32 11.13 11.24
N GLN A 45 13.58 12.42 11.53
CA GLN A 45 12.56 13.34 12.01
C GLN A 45 11.41 13.53 11.01
N ARG A 46 11.71 13.81 9.73
CA ARG A 46 10.67 13.97 8.70
C ARG A 46 9.87 12.68 8.48
N ARG A 47 10.51 11.51 8.58
CA ARG A 47 9.82 10.21 8.52
C ARG A 47 8.83 10.05 9.67
N GLU A 48 9.28 10.35 10.89
CA GLU A 48 8.44 10.25 12.08
C GLU A 48 7.29 11.27 12.07
N ASP A 49 7.55 12.50 11.63
CA ASP A 49 6.51 13.53 11.48
C ASP A 49 5.41 13.08 10.50
N VAL A 50 5.78 12.52 9.34
CA VAL A 50 4.83 11.98 8.35
C VAL A 50 4.07 10.79 8.91
N ARG A 51 4.76 9.85 9.58
CA ARG A 51 4.13 8.69 10.24
C ARG A 51 3.10 9.15 11.28
N TRP A 52 3.50 10.06 12.17
CA TRP A 52 2.62 10.63 13.19
C TRP A 52 1.39 11.31 12.57
N TYR A 53 1.58 12.10 11.51
CA TYR A 53 0.47 12.78 10.84
C TYR A 53 -0.52 11.79 10.21
N LEU A 54 -0.02 10.72 9.58
CA LEU A 54 -0.88 9.73 8.89
C LEU A 54 -1.55 8.74 9.84
N GLU A 55 -0.90 8.38 10.96
CA GLU A 55 -1.38 7.29 11.83
C GLU A 55 -1.92 7.74 13.19
N ASP A 56 -1.37 8.81 13.76
CA ASP A 56 -1.68 9.22 15.14
C ASP A 56 -2.56 10.46 15.20
N TYR A 57 -2.32 11.47 14.35
CA TYR A 57 -2.92 12.79 14.47
C TYR A 57 -4.46 12.75 14.59
N LEU A 58 -5.13 11.89 13.82
CA LEU A 58 -6.59 11.78 13.85
C LEU A 58 -7.16 11.33 15.21
N GLN A 59 -6.32 10.78 16.09
CA GLN A 59 -6.68 10.41 17.47
C GLN A 59 -6.56 11.59 18.45
N TYR A 60 -5.91 12.69 18.05
CA TYR A 60 -5.63 13.86 18.88
C TYR A 60 -6.20 15.15 18.25
N PRO A 61 -7.53 15.39 18.32
CA PRO A 61 -8.17 16.53 17.65
C PRO A 61 -7.96 17.88 18.37
N HIS A 62 -7.17 17.94 19.43
CA HIS A 62 -7.02 19.12 20.29
C HIS A 62 -5.58 19.64 20.30
N ASP A 63 -5.43 20.91 20.66
CA ASP A 63 -4.11 21.56 20.80
C ASP A 63 -3.17 20.75 21.72
N PRO A 64 -1.88 20.60 21.35
CA PRO A 64 -1.18 21.27 20.25
C PRO A 64 -1.21 20.51 18.89
N ALA A 65 -1.90 19.37 18.79
CA ALA A 65 -1.78 18.47 17.64
C ALA A 65 -2.15 19.10 16.28
N PRO A 66 -3.20 19.92 16.13
CA PRO A 66 -3.48 20.61 14.86
C PRO A 66 -2.35 21.54 14.39
N LYS A 67 -1.61 22.16 15.32
CA LYS A 67 -0.46 23.02 14.98
C LYS A 67 0.73 22.19 14.48
N ILE A 68 0.93 21.02 15.07
CA ILE A 68 1.94 20.06 14.62
C ILE A 68 1.55 19.55 13.23
N ALA A 69 0.30 19.15 13.03
CA ALA A 69 -0.21 18.66 11.75
C ALA A 69 -0.01 19.69 10.62
N ALA A 70 -0.38 20.96 10.83
CA ALA A 70 -0.17 22.02 9.84
C ALA A 70 1.32 22.22 9.49
N ARG A 71 2.23 22.06 10.46
CA ARG A 71 3.68 22.08 10.21
C ARG A 71 4.10 20.89 9.34
N VAL A 72 3.61 19.69 9.65
CA VAL A 72 3.93 18.47 8.88
C VAL A 72 3.40 18.57 7.45
N GLU A 73 2.19 19.09 7.23
CA GLU A 73 1.62 19.34 5.90
C GLU A 73 2.51 20.29 5.07
N ALA A 74 2.97 21.38 5.69
CA ALA A 74 3.90 22.31 5.03
C ALA A 74 5.25 21.64 4.71
N ASP A 75 5.77 20.81 5.61
CA ASP A 75 7.00 20.04 5.38
C ASP A 75 6.82 19.00 4.26
N MET A 76 5.67 18.33 4.16
CA MET A 76 5.33 17.42 3.06
C MET A 76 5.30 18.14 1.72
N GLN A 77 4.72 19.34 1.65
CA GLN A 77 4.76 20.17 0.46
C GLN A 77 6.20 20.58 0.11
N ALA A 78 7.00 20.98 1.11
CA ALA A 78 8.40 21.35 0.90
C ALA A 78 9.25 20.18 0.35
N ILE A 79 9.02 18.96 0.86
CA ILE A 79 9.63 17.73 0.30
C ILE A 79 9.25 17.57 -1.18
N GLY A 80 7.97 17.77 -1.51
CA GLY A 80 7.47 17.71 -2.88
C GLY A 80 8.12 18.70 -3.84
N VAL A 81 8.28 19.94 -3.38
CA VAL A 81 8.94 21.04 -4.13
C VAL A 81 10.43 20.75 -4.31
N GLU A 82 11.09 20.11 -3.33
CA GLU A 82 12.49 19.68 -3.43
C GLU A 82 12.68 18.55 -4.46
N LEU A 83 11.74 17.60 -4.51
CA LEU A 83 11.83 16.42 -5.39
C LEU A 83 11.64 16.75 -6.87
N LEU A 84 10.75 17.69 -7.21
CA LEU A 84 10.45 18.04 -8.60
C LEU A 84 11.70 18.38 -9.43
N PRO A 85 12.57 19.33 -9.02
CA PRO A 85 13.75 19.66 -9.82
C PRO A 85 14.76 18.51 -9.87
N LYS A 86 14.85 17.69 -8.81
CA LYS A 86 15.77 16.56 -8.73
C LYS A 86 15.41 15.40 -9.65
N ALA A 87 14.12 15.10 -9.80
CA ALA A 87 13.66 13.96 -10.58
C ALA A 87 13.14 14.35 -11.98
N MET A 88 12.39 15.45 -12.07
CA MET A 88 11.65 15.83 -13.29
C MET A 88 12.30 16.99 -14.05
N GLN A 89 13.32 17.66 -13.50
CA GLN A 89 13.98 18.79 -14.16
C GLN A 89 15.52 18.76 -14.01
N ALA A 90 16.09 17.58 -13.79
CA ALA A 90 17.50 17.38 -13.49
C ALA A 90 18.42 17.77 -14.66
N ASN A 91 17.95 17.59 -15.89
CA ASN A 91 18.67 17.81 -17.14
C ASN A 91 17.68 18.18 -18.27
N ASP A 92 18.19 18.42 -19.48
CA ASP A 92 17.35 18.85 -20.61
C ASP A 92 16.29 17.80 -20.98
N ASP A 93 16.66 16.51 -21.02
CA ASP A 93 15.73 15.42 -21.35
C ASP A 93 14.56 15.34 -20.35
N THR A 94 14.86 15.42 -19.05
CA THR A 94 13.82 15.38 -18.01
C THR A 94 12.95 16.64 -18.04
N ARG A 95 13.55 17.82 -18.29
CA ARG A 95 12.80 19.07 -18.47
C ARG A 95 11.85 19.02 -19.65
N ASP A 96 12.28 18.46 -20.77
CA ASP A 96 11.45 18.31 -21.98
C ASP A 96 10.32 17.31 -21.74
N LEU A 97 10.58 16.21 -21.02
CA LEU A 97 9.56 15.24 -20.64
C LEU A 97 8.54 15.87 -19.70
N TRP A 98 9.00 16.59 -18.66
CA TRP A 98 8.13 17.33 -17.75
C TRP A 98 7.29 18.38 -18.47
N ALA A 99 7.86 19.07 -19.46
CA ALA A 99 7.14 20.08 -20.22
C ALA A 99 5.96 19.51 -21.02
N GLN A 100 6.07 18.25 -21.47
CA GLN A 100 4.98 17.51 -22.12
C GLN A 100 3.98 17.00 -21.07
N LEU A 101 4.47 16.31 -20.04
CA LEU A 101 3.66 15.72 -18.98
C LEU A 101 2.78 16.75 -18.27
N ARG A 102 3.34 17.90 -17.86
CA ARG A 102 2.62 18.93 -17.07
C ARG A 102 1.36 19.47 -17.75
N ARG A 103 1.28 19.41 -19.08
CA ARG A 103 0.12 19.86 -19.86
C ARG A 103 -1.00 18.83 -19.90
N ARG A 104 -0.70 17.62 -19.45
CA ARG A 104 -1.49 16.40 -19.60
C ARG A 104 -1.57 15.60 -18.30
N LEU A 105 -1.31 16.22 -17.16
CA LEU A 105 -1.37 15.50 -15.89
C LEU A 105 -2.78 14.94 -15.65
N ASP A 106 -3.82 15.71 -15.99
CA ASP A 106 -5.22 15.36 -15.73
C ASP A 106 -5.70 14.10 -16.48
N ASP A 107 -5.06 13.76 -17.61
CA ASP A 107 -5.32 12.56 -18.40
C ASP A 107 -4.21 11.50 -18.31
N THR A 108 -3.19 11.72 -17.46
CA THR A 108 -2.05 10.80 -17.31
C THR A 108 -2.20 9.89 -16.10
N ARG A 109 -1.92 8.60 -16.33
CA ARG A 109 -1.64 7.62 -15.29
C ARG A 109 -0.16 7.64 -14.94
N ILE A 110 0.19 7.68 -13.65
CA ILE A 110 1.55 7.57 -13.14
C ILE A 110 1.74 6.19 -12.52
N GLU A 111 2.78 5.48 -12.95
CA GLU A 111 3.20 4.18 -12.43
C GLU A 111 4.60 4.31 -11.84
N ILE A 112 4.73 4.06 -10.54
CA ILE A 112 6.01 4.02 -9.83
C ILE A 112 6.43 2.57 -9.72
N GLU A 113 7.52 2.21 -10.40
CA GLU A 113 8.14 0.89 -10.31
C GLU A 113 9.32 0.95 -9.35
N THR A 114 9.23 0.20 -8.25
CA THR A 114 10.25 0.15 -7.22
C THR A 114 10.30 -1.24 -6.59
N SER A 115 11.46 -1.64 -6.11
CA SER A 115 11.57 -2.84 -5.28
C SER A 115 10.90 -2.62 -3.92
N VAL A 116 10.50 -3.70 -3.25
CA VAL A 116 9.85 -3.61 -1.92
C VAL A 116 10.75 -2.90 -0.91
N ALA A 117 12.05 -3.16 -0.94
CA ALA A 117 13.01 -2.53 -0.04
C ALA A 117 13.05 -1.01 -0.24
N GLU A 118 13.02 -0.53 -1.48
CA GLU A 118 13.21 0.89 -1.79
C GLU A 118 11.89 1.68 -1.83
N ALA A 119 10.76 1.02 -1.59
CA ALA A 119 9.43 1.62 -1.74
C ALA A 119 9.24 2.83 -0.82
N THR A 120 9.80 2.84 0.38
CA THR A 120 9.62 3.95 1.33
C THR A 120 10.67 5.06 1.17
N SER A 121 11.65 4.89 0.28
CA SER A 121 12.78 5.82 0.15
C SER A 121 12.40 7.17 -0.45
N ILE A 122 11.52 7.17 -1.46
CA ILE A 122 11.10 8.38 -2.17
C ILE A 122 9.57 8.49 -2.14
N PRO A 123 9.02 9.56 -1.56
CA PRO A 123 7.59 9.81 -1.54
C PRO A 123 7.18 10.51 -2.85
N TRP A 124 7.18 9.78 -3.96
CA TRP A 124 6.81 10.27 -5.30
C TRP A 124 5.43 10.94 -5.33
N GLU A 125 4.52 10.50 -4.45
CA GLU A 125 3.19 11.05 -4.23
C GLU A 125 3.23 12.53 -3.85
N LEU A 126 4.29 12.95 -3.16
CA LEU A 126 4.45 14.32 -2.66
C LEU A 126 4.98 15.28 -3.71
N ILE A 127 5.51 14.83 -4.86
CA ILE A 127 6.06 15.75 -5.88
C ILE A 127 5.01 16.84 -6.15
N HIS A 128 5.47 18.09 -6.05
CA HIS A 128 4.60 19.24 -6.03
C HIS A 128 5.06 20.26 -7.07
N ASP A 129 4.15 20.73 -7.93
CA ASP A 129 4.48 21.76 -8.92
C ASP A 129 4.22 23.16 -8.33
N PRO A 130 5.27 23.92 -7.96
CA PRO A 130 5.12 25.25 -7.37
C PRO A 130 4.47 26.26 -8.32
N LYS A 131 4.36 25.97 -9.63
CA LYS A 131 3.65 26.84 -10.59
C LYS A 131 2.14 26.70 -10.51
N THR A 132 1.64 25.53 -10.10
CA THR A 132 0.20 25.27 -9.97
C THR A 132 -0.24 25.14 -8.52
N ASP A 133 0.70 25.01 -7.59
CA ASP A 133 0.46 24.78 -6.16
C ASP A 133 -0.31 23.49 -5.90
N VAL A 134 -0.07 22.45 -6.70
CA VAL A 134 -0.72 21.14 -6.58
C VAL A 134 0.28 19.99 -6.72
N SER A 135 0.09 18.95 -5.90
CA SER A 135 0.86 17.70 -5.97
C SER A 135 0.43 16.83 -7.16
N LEU A 136 1.37 16.09 -7.75
CA LEU A 136 1.11 15.22 -8.91
C LEU A 136 0.02 14.20 -8.60
N ALA A 137 0.01 13.63 -7.39
CA ALA A 137 -0.98 12.65 -6.96
C ALA A 137 -2.42 13.17 -7.00
N LEU A 138 -2.63 14.49 -6.91
CA LEU A 138 -3.96 15.12 -6.92
C LEU A 138 -4.40 15.59 -8.32
N ARG A 139 -3.46 15.63 -9.28
CA ARG A 139 -3.72 16.00 -10.68
C ARG A 139 -3.81 14.80 -11.60
N ALA A 140 -2.94 13.80 -11.40
CA ALA A 140 -2.91 12.60 -12.21
C ALA A 140 -4.25 11.86 -12.17
N THR A 141 -4.65 11.26 -13.29
CA THR A 141 -5.85 10.39 -13.31
C THR A 141 -5.71 9.23 -12.32
N ALA A 142 -4.50 8.72 -12.17
CA ALA A 142 -4.15 7.72 -11.17
C ALA A 142 -2.65 7.80 -10.89
N LEU A 143 -2.25 7.54 -9.65
CA LEU A 143 -0.87 7.30 -9.26
C LEU A 143 -0.82 5.96 -8.53
N VAL A 144 -0.07 5.01 -9.06
CA VAL A 144 0.04 3.66 -8.52
C VAL A 144 1.49 3.26 -8.31
N ARG A 145 1.73 2.41 -7.32
CA ARG A 145 2.99 1.67 -7.17
C ARG A 145 2.83 0.29 -7.79
N SER A 146 3.76 -0.10 -8.64
CA SER A 146 3.79 -1.38 -9.33
C SER A 146 5.07 -2.13 -8.97
N HIS A 147 4.97 -3.45 -8.88
CA HIS A 147 6.12 -4.32 -8.76
C HIS A 147 6.32 -5.04 -10.09
N SER A 148 7.43 -4.78 -10.76
CA SER A 148 7.73 -5.32 -12.10
C SER A 148 7.97 -6.84 -12.11
N GLN A 149 8.17 -7.46 -10.94
CA GLN A 149 8.44 -8.89 -10.78
C GLN A 149 7.40 -9.59 -9.89
N ALA A 150 6.13 -9.65 -10.31
CA ALA A 150 5.17 -10.54 -9.66
C ALA A 150 5.55 -11.99 -9.94
N ALA A 151 5.65 -12.84 -8.89
CA ALA A 151 5.95 -14.27 -9.04
C ALA A 151 4.92 -15.00 -9.92
N GLN A 152 3.66 -14.55 -9.85
CA GLN A 152 2.58 -14.96 -10.72
C GLN A 152 1.70 -13.75 -11.01
N ARG A 153 1.32 -13.55 -12.28
CA ARG A 153 0.34 -12.53 -12.63
C ARG A 153 -1.06 -13.07 -12.30
N PRO A 154 -1.88 -12.36 -11.52
CA PRO A 154 -3.25 -12.79 -11.30
C PRO A 154 -4.01 -12.72 -12.62
N GLU A 155 -4.89 -13.70 -12.84
CA GLU A 155 -5.88 -13.59 -13.91
C GLU A 155 -6.90 -12.54 -13.46
N LEU A 156 -7.06 -11.47 -14.25
CA LEU A 156 -8.11 -10.51 -13.98
C LEU A 156 -9.47 -11.17 -14.24
N PRO A 157 -10.49 -10.91 -13.40
CA PRO A 157 -11.79 -11.47 -13.62
C PRO A 157 -12.29 -11.00 -14.98
N ARG A 158 -12.76 -11.92 -15.81
CA ARG A 158 -13.56 -11.52 -16.96
C ARG A 158 -14.85 -10.97 -16.39
N ALA A 159 -15.17 -9.71 -16.68
CA ALA A 159 -16.43 -9.09 -16.30
C ALA A 159 -17.58 -9.72 -17.10
N GLU A 160 -17.85 -11.01 -16.88
CA GLU A 160 -18.98 -11.73 -17.46
C GLU A 160 -20.19 -11.56 -16.53
N THR A 161 -21.04 -10.60 -16.88
CA THR A 161 -22.47 -10.41 -16.50
C THR A 161 -22.92 -10.96 -15.14
N GLY A 162 -22.30 -10.50 -14.06
CA GLY A 162 -22.72 -10.82 -12.69
C GLY A 162 -22.15 -9.81 -11.70
N PRO A 163 -22.68 -9.76 -10.46
CA PRO A 163 -22.19 -8.84 -9.45
C PRO A 163 -20.74 -9.14 -9.08
N ILE A 164 -19.97 -8.10 -8.79
CA ILE A 164 -18.64 -8.22 -8.22
C ILE A 164 -18.76 -8.77 -6.80
N ARG A 165 -18.37 -10.04 -6.63
CA ARG A 165 -18.30 -10.73 -5.34
C ARG A 165 -17.11 -10.25 -4.49
N ILE A 166 -17.40 -9.79 -3.29
CA ILE A 166 -16.45 -9.26 -2.31
C ILE A 166 -16.56 -10.09 -1.03
N LEU A 167 -15.44 -10.62 -0.56
CA LEU A 167 -15.33 -11.23 0.77
C LEU A 167 -14.64 -10.26 1.72
N LEU A 168 -15.38 -9.77 2.72
CA LEU A 168 -14.91 -8.82 3.71
C LEU A 168 -14.47 -9.54 4.98
N ALA A 169 -13.17 -9.51 5.27
CA ALA A 169 -12.56 -10.02 6.49
C ALA A 169 -12.27 -8.86 7.45
N ILE A 170 -13.02 -8.78 8.54
CA ILE A 170 -12.83 -7.75 9.56
C ILE A 170 -12.23 -8.42 10.79
N CYS A 171 -10.93 -8.21 10.99
CA CYS A 171 -10.16 -8.85 12.05
C CYS A 171 -9.97 -7.86 13.20
N ARG A 172 -10.44 -8.21 14.40
CA ARG A 172 -10.36 -7.38 15.60
C ARG A 172 -9.83 -8.21 16.77
N PRO A 173 -8.57 -8.68 16.69
CA PRO A 173 -8.01 -9.56 17.72
C PRO A 173 -7.97 -8.91 19.11
N GLY A 174 -7.88 -7.58 19.20
CA GLY A 174 -7.91 -6.81 20.44
C GLY A 174 -9.31 -6.53 20.99
N GLY A 175 -10.37 -6.98 20.31
CA GLY A 175 -11.76 -6.82 20.73
C GLY A 175 -12.15 -5.34 20.85
N ASP A 176 -12.63 -4.94 22.03
CA ASP A 176 -13.09 -3.57 22.32
C ASP A 176 -11.97 -2.51 22.27
N SER A 177 -10.70 -2.94 22.28
CA SER A 177 -9.55 -2.04 22.11
C SER A 177 -9.33 -1.64 20.65
N ASP A 178 -9.96 -2.34 19.71
CA ASP A 178 -9.82 -2.07 18.28
C ASP A 178 -10.95 -1.15 17.78
N VAL A 179 -10.69 -0.45 16.67
CA VAL A 179 -11.68 0.46 16.06
C VAL A 179 -12.94 -0.33 15.64
N PRO A 180 -14.16 0.09 16.05
CA PRO A 180 -15.36 -0.69 15.80
C PRO A 180 -15.66 -0.98 14.31
N PHE A 181 -15.99 -2.24 14.02
CA PHE A 181 -16.42 -2.80 12.71
C PHE A 181 -17.34 -1.90 11.85
N ARG A 182 -18.26 -1.17 12.49
CA ARG A 182 -19.32 -0.45 11.77
C ARG A 182 -18.83 0.78 11.01
N SER A 183 -17.63 1.30 11.28
CA SER A 183 -17.14 2.52 10.62
C SER A 183 -16.80 2.29 9.14
N VAL A 184 -16.10 1.20 8.80
CA VAL A 184 -15.60 0.94 7.43
C VAL A 184 -16.64 0.23 6.57
N ALA A 185 -17.22 -0.87 7.08
CA ALA A 185 -18.24 -1.64 6.35
C ALA A 185 -19.47 -0.80 6.00
N SER A 186 -19.89 0.12 6.88
CA SER A 186 -21.04 1.00 6.60
C SER A 186 -20.75 2.04 5.52
N GLN A 187 -19.50 2.49 5.38
CA GLN A 187 -19.10 3.42 4.31
C GLN A 187 -19.03 2.70 2.96
N LEU A 188 -18.58 1.44 2.93
CA LEU A 188 -18.65 0.61 1.72
C LEU A 188 -20.10 0.43 1.28
N ILE A 189 -21.00 0.01 2.19
CA ILE A 189 -22.41 -0.19 1.88
C ILE A 189 -23.09 1.13 1.45
N LYS A 190 -22.81 2.24 2.13
CA LYS A 190 -23.35 3.57 1.77
C LYS A 190 -22.82 4.09 0.44
N GLY A 191 -21.53 3.91 0.16
CA GLY A 191 -20.90 4.35 -1.08
C GLY A 191 -21.35 3.56 -2.31
N LEU A 192 -21.78 2.32 -2.09
CA LEU A 192 -22.40 1.47 -3.12
C LEU A 192 -23.85 1.93 -3.42
N GLY A 193 -24.63 2.32 -2.41
CA GLY A 193 -26.00 2.82 -2.59
C GLY A 193 -27.01 1.73 -3.01
N ASP A 194 -28.31 2.07 -3.00
CA ASP A 194 -29.41 1.11 -3.20
C ASP A 194 -29.47 0.46 -4.60
N GLN A 195 -28.77 1.03 -5.60
CA GLN A 195 -28.69 0.51 -6.97
C GLN A 195 -27.49 -0.45 -7.17
N ALA A 196 -26.59 -0.57 -6.20
CA ALA A 196 -25.39 -1.39 -6.32
C ALA A 196 -25.54 -2.85 -5.86
N THR A 197 -26.67 -3.23 -5.25
CA THR A 197 -26.94 -4.64 -4.90
C THR A 197 -26.99 -5.54 -6.13
N ASP A 198 -27.32 -5.00 -7.30
CA ASP A 198 -27.27 -5.74 -8.58
C ASP A 198 -25.85 -5.82 -9.15
N SER A 199 -24.94 -4.97 -8.67
CA SER A 199 -23.56 -4.83 -9.15
C SER A 199 -22.52 -5.47 -8.23
N PHE A 200 -22.86 -5.75 -6.96
CA PHE A 200 -21.93 -6.30 -5.97
C PHE A 200 -22.61 -7.29 -5.02
N GLU A 201 -21.91 -8.37 -4.69
CA GLU A 201 -22.31 -9.36 -3.68
C GLU A 201 -21.28 -9.29 -2.55
N LEU A 202 -21.70 -8.92 -1.33
CA LEU A 202 -20.82 -8.73 -0.19
C LEU A 202 -21.07 -9.81 0.87
N ASP A 203 -20.07 -10.66 1.09
CA ASP A 203 -20.06 -11.62 2.19
C ASP A 203 -19.10 -11.15 3.28
N VAL A 204 -19.51 -11.30 4.54
CA VAL A 204 -18.66 -11.01 5.70
C VAL A 204 -18.12 -12.32 6.26
N LEU A 205 -16.80 -12.42 6.33
CA LEU A 205 -16.11 -13.60 6.88
C LEU A 205 -16.40 -13.74 8.37
N ARG A 206 -16.87 -14.92 8.78
CA ARG A 206 -17.16 -15.24 10.19
C ARG A 206 -16.82 -16.71 10.48
N PRO A 207 -15.98 -17.02 11.50
CA PRO A 207 -15.09 -16.08 12.22
C PRO A 207 -14.01 -15.49 11.28
N ALA A 208 -13.38 -14.37 11.66
CA ALA A 208 -12.38 -13.69 10.85
C ALA A 208 -10.97 -14.30 11.01
N THR A 209 -10.87 -15.64 10.93
CA THR A 209 -9.59 -16.36 11.01
C THR A 209 -9.03 -16.65 9.62
N TYR A 210 -7.73 -16.89 9.52
CA TYR A 210 -7.11 -17.25 8.26
C TYR A 210 -7.60 -18.61 7.73
N GLU A 211 -7.84 -19.58 8.62
CA GLU A 211 -8.36 -20.90 8.25
C GLU A 211 -9.76 -20.78 7.65
N GLN A 212 -10.62 -19.92 8.22
CA GLN A 212 -11.95 -19.68 7.68
C GLN A 212 -11.87 -18.96 6.32
N LEU A 213 -10.97 -17.98 6.16
CA LEU A 213 -10.72 -17.35 4.87
C LEU A 213 -10.35 -18.39 3.81
N ALA A 214 -9.40 -19.27 4.13
CA ALA A 214 -8.95 -20.30 3.21
C ALA A 214 -10.08 -21.27 2.81
N ARG A 215 -10.87 -21.74 3.78
CA ARG A 215 -12.02 -22.62 3.53
C ARG A 215 -13.07 -21.94 2.66
N THR A 216 -13.43 -20.69 2.96
CA THR A 216 -14.44 -19.94 2.21
C THR A 216 -14.01 -19.71 0.76
N LEU A 217 -12.75 -19.33 0.52
CA LEU A 217 -12.22 -19.13 -0.83
C LEU A 217 -12.17 -20.45 -1.64
N GLN A 218 -11.72 -21.54 -1.02
CA GLN A 218 -11.68 -22.86 -1.65
C GLN A 218 -13.07 -23.37 -2.01
N GLN A 219 -14.04 -23.20 -1.11
CA GLN A 219 -15.43 -23.58 -1.36
C GLN A 219 -16.02 -22.78 -2.53
N ALA A 220 -15.83 -21.46 -2.53
CA ALA A 220 -16.31 -20.56 -3.57
C ALA A 220 -15.74 -20.95 -4.96
N LYS A 221 -14.44 -21.26 -5.02
CA LYS A 221 -13.80 -21.76 -6.25
C LYS A 221 -14.36 -23.12 -6.68
N ALA A 222 -14.55 -24.07 -5.76
CA ALA A 222 -15.12 -25.38 -6.05
C ALA A 222 -16.56 -25.28 -6.62
N GLU A 223 -17.32 -24.29 -6.17
CA GLU A 223 -18.66 -23.95 -6.67
C GLU A 223 -18.65 -23.18 -8.00
N ARG A 224 -17.46 -22.93 -8.58
CA ARG A 224 -17.24 -22.09 -9.78
C ARG A 224 -17.78 -20.67 -9.63
N ARG A 225 -17.77 -20.17 -8.39
CA ARG A 225 -18.13 -18.79 -8.06
C ARG A 225 -17.00 -18.22 -7.19
N PRO A 226 -15.79 -17.99 -7.71
CA PRO A 226 -14.73 -17.37 -6.91
C PRO A 226 -15.13 -15.97 -6.44
N TYR A 227 -14.46 -15.46 -5.41
CA TYR A 227 -14.56 -14.04 -5.06
C TYR A 227 -13.63 -13.24 -5.95
N HIS A 228 -14.05 -12.07 -6.38
CA HIS A 228 -13.19 -11.16 -7.17
C HIS A 228 -12.29 -10.33 -6.27
N VAL A 229 -12.81 -9.95 -5.10
CA VAL A 229 -12.16 -9.08 -4.14
C VAL A 229 -12.15 -9.73 -2.77
N VAL A 230 -10.99 -9.75 -2.12
CA VAL A 230 -10.91 -9.87 -0.66
C VAL A 230 -10.62 -8.49 -0.09
N HIS A 231 -11.48 -8.03 0.80
CA HIS A 231 -11.27 -6.80 1.55
C HIS A 231 -10.86 -7.18 2.97
N PHE A 232 -9.62 -6.89 3.35
CA PHE A 232 -9.15 -7.04 4.71
C PHE A 232 -9.20 -5.70 5.43
N ASP A 233 -9.88 -5.67 6.57
CA ASP A 233 -9.95 -4.51 7.45
C ASP A 233 -9.49 -4.94 8.85
N GLY A 234 -8.34 -4.43 9.30
CA GLY A 234 -7.67 -4.95 10.51
C GLY A 234 -6.32 -4.30 10.79
N HIS A 235 -5.49 -5.02 11.52
CA HIS A 235 -4.14 -4.56 11.84
C HIS A 235 -3.10 -5.16 10.90
N GLY A 236 -2.09 -4.36 10.56
CA GLY A 236 -0.87 -4.80 9.90
C GLY A 236 0.35 -4.53 10.77
N MET A 237 1.49 -5.13 10.40
CA MET A 237 2.79 -4.85 11.01
C MET A 237 3.91 -5.03 10.00
N TYR A 238 5.00 -4.27 10.15
CA TYR A 238 6.24 -4.45 9.39
C TYR A 238 7.40 -4.73 10.34
N ALA A 239 7.78 -6.01 10.46
CA ALA A 239 8.78 -6.45 11.43
C ALA A 239 9.66 -7.55 10.86
N GLU A 240 10.83 -7.74 11.48
CA GLU A 240 11.60 -8.96 11.33
C GLU A 240 11.23 -9.85 12.51
N VAL A 241 10.57 -10.97 12.22
CA VAL A 241 10.26 -11.97 13.24
C VAL A 241 11.25 -13.13 13.05
N ALA A 242 12.48 -12.90 13.49
CA ALA A 242 13.53 -13.91 13.60
C ALA A 242 13.82 -14.20 15.08
N GLU A 243 14.44 -15.34 15.38
CA GLU A 243 14.99 -15.58 16.72
C GLU A 243 15.96 -14.44 17.05
N PRO A 244 15.80 -13.74 18.18
CA PRO A 244 16.70 -12.65 18.54
C PRO A 244 18.12 -13.19 18.70
N THR A 245 19.04 -12.72 17.88
CA THR A 245 20.47 -12.99 18.02
C THR A 245 21.13 -11.81 18.72
N GLY A 246 20.85 -11.62 20.01
CA GLY A 246 21.46 -10.56 20.84
C GLY A 246 20.59 -10.05 21.98
N ASP A 247 21.07 -9.03 22.70
CA ASP A 247 20.42 -8.39 23.87
C ASP A 247 19.34 -7.35 23.48
N ASP A 248 18.71 -7.47 22.31
CA ASP A 248 17.62 -6.59 21.91
C ASP A 248 16.32 -7.03 22.61
N ALA A 249 16.07 -6.46 23.79
CA ALA A 249 14.95 -6.79 24.64
C ALA A 249 13.58 -6.51 23.99
N GLU A 250 13.50 -5.58 23.04
CA GLU A 250 12.26 -5.21 22.37
C GLU A 250 11.94 -6.21 21.24
N ALA A 251 12.93 -6.56 20.42
CA ALA A 251 12.81 -7.64 19.44
C ALA A 251 12.56 -8.99 20.11
N ALA A 252 13.20 -9.26 21.25
CA ALA A 252 12.98 -10.47 22.04
C ALA A 252 11.59 -10.51 22.68
N ALA A 253 11.03 -9.37 23.13
CA ALA A 253 9.68 -9.30 23.67
C ALA A 253 8.60 -9.51 22.59
N VAL A 254 8.78 -8.92 21.41
CA VAL A 254 7.92 -9.17 20.24
C VAL A 254 8.01 -10.64 19.83
N TRP A 255 9.23 -11.20 19.76
CA TRP A 255 9.44 -12.61 19.45
C TRP A 255 8.83 -13.55 20.51
N LEU A 256 8.95 -13.26 21.80
CA LEU A 256 8.34 -14.04 22.90
C LEU A 256 6.81 -13.98 22.85
N GLN A 257 6.22 -12.81 22.56
CA GLN A 257 4.77 -12.69 22.36
C GLN A 257 4.27 -13.49 21.15
N LEU A 258 5.15 -13.74 20.17
CA LEU A 258 4.86 -14.44 18.93
C LEU A 258 5.27 -15.94 18.95
N GLN A 259 5.80 -16.47 20.06
CA GLN A 259 6.31 -17.85 20.20
C GLN A 259 5.27 -18.98 20.11
N GLY A 260 3.98 -18.69 19.92
CA GLY A 260 3.02 -19.75 19.61
C GLY A 260 3.27 -20.32 18.21
N PRO A 261 2.68 -21.49 17.85
CA PRO A 261 2.58 -22.00 16.47
C PRO A 261 1.68 -21.10 15.58
N LEU A 262 1.83 -19.78 15.71
CA LEU A 262 1.02 -18.67 15.18
C LEU A 262 1.50 -18.16 13.83
N MET A 263 2.63 -18.68 13.36
CA MET A 263 3.22 -18.37 12.06
C MET A 263 2.90 -19.51 11.09
N LEU A 264 2.14 -19.21 10.05
CA LEU A 264 1.96 -20.11 8.90
C LEU A 264 3.17 -20.10 7.96
N SER A 265 4.10 -19.17 8.18
CA SER A 265 5.32 -18.98 7.41
C SER A 265 6.53 -19.26 8.30
N GLY A 266 7.50 -20.05 7.82
CA GLY A 266 8.79 -20.17 8.50
C GLY A 266 9.51 -18.82 8.62
N PRO A 267 10.50 -18.69 9.52
CA PRO A 267 11.26 -17.44 9.68
C PRO A 267 11.88 -17.04 8.35
N ARG A 268 11.50 -15.86 7.85
CA ARG A 268 12.07 -15.26 6.63
C ARG A 268 12.99 -14.13 7.08
N ALA A 269 14.25 -14.19 6.64
CA ALA A 269 15.23 -13.15 6.96
C ALA A 269 14.78 -11.78 6.43
N GLY A 270 15.00 -10.73 7.23
CA GLY A 270 14.66 -9.35 6.91
C GLY A 270 13.21 -8.97 7.21
N ARG A 271 12.98 -7.67 7.41
CA ARG A 271 11.67 -7.12 7.77
C ARG A 271 10.64 -7.32 6.65
N HIS A 272 9.41 -7.66 7.02
CA HIS A 272 8.30 -7.78 6.08
C HIS A 272 6.94 -7.50 6.69
N GLY A 273 5.97 -7.28 5.80
CA GLY A 273 4.59 -7.01 6.15
C GLY A 273 3.84 -8.28 6.55
N TYR A 274 3.08 -8.19 7.63
CA TYR A 274 2.11 -9.19 8.07
C TYR A 274 0.74 -8.54 8.27
N LEU A 275 -0.30 -9.33 8.06
CA LEU A 275 -1.66 -9.03 8.51
C LEU A 275 -2.00 -9.87 9.74
N LEU A 276 -2.74 -9.29 10.68
CA LEU A 276 -3.16 -9.93 11.92
C LEU A 276 -4.58 -10.48 11.79
N PHE A 277 -4.71 -11.80 11.74
CA PHE A 277 -5.98 -12.52 11.79
C PHE A 277 -6.35 -12.92 13.23
N GLU A 278 -7.63 -13.17 13.46
CA GLU A 278 -8.11 -13.72 14.72
C GLU A 278 -7.71 -15.19 14.86
N ARG A 279 -7.41 -15.61 16.10
CA ARG A 279 -7.12 -17.00 16.45
C ARG A 279 -7.72 -17.37 17.81
N PRO A 280 -9.03 -17.67 17.86
CA PRO A 280 -9.74 -17.84 19.12
C PRO A 280 -9.23 -18.99 20.00
N ASP A 281 -8.49 -19.95 19.44
CA ASP A 281 -7.85 -21.07 20.14
C ASP A 281 -6.53 -20.69 20.84
N HIS A 282 -6.06 -19.44 20.71
CA HIS A 282 -4.82 -18.95 21.31
C HIS A 282 -5.07 -17.81 22.31
N GLU A 283 -4.26 -17.71 23.36
CA GLU A 283 -4.43 -16.72 24.44
C GLU A 283 -4.44 -15.27 23.94
N THR A 284 -3.63 -14.97 22.93
CA THR A 284 -3.54 -13.62 22.33
C THR A 284 -4.64 -13.32 21.32
N ASN A 285 -5.42 -14.33 20.88
CA ASN A 285 -6.36 -14.24 19.76
C ASN A 285 -5.74 -13.71 18.45
N MET A 286 -4.42 -13.84 18.26
CA MET A 286 -3.70 -13.26 17.13
C MET A 286 -2.97 -14.32 16.32
N GLN A 287 -3.04 -14.23 15.00
CA GLN A 287 -2.26 -15.01 14.05
C GLN A 287 -1.64 -14.10 13.00
N LEU A 288 -0.34 -14.28 12.73
CA LEU A 288 0.36 -13.51 11.71
C LEU A 288 0.36 -14.24 10.38
N VAL A 289 -0.01 -13.52 9.33
CA VAL A 289 -0.01 -14.02 7.96
C VAL A 289 0.82 -13.07 7.10
N ASP A 290 1.91 -13.59 6.52
CA ASP A 290 2.78 -12.81 5.66
C ASP A 290 2.21 -12.63 4.24
N GLY A 291 2.78 -11.67 3.51
CA GLY A 291 2.40 -11.38 2.12
C GLY A 291 2.44 -12.60 1.18
N PRO A 292 3.51 -13.40 1.14
CA PRO A 292 3.56 -14.61 0.30
C PRO A 292 2.48 -15.64 0.61
N THR A 293 2.20 -15.91 1.89
CA THR A 293 1.18 -16.88 2.31
C THR A 293 -0.21 -16.44 1.89
N LEU A 294 -0.55 -15.18 2.18
CA LEU A 294 -1.82 -14.61 1.74
C LEU A 294 -1.91 -14.55 0.21
N GLY A 295 -0.88 -14.07 -0.47
CA GLY A 295 -0.84 -13.97 -1.93
C GLY A 295 -1.04 -15.32 -2.62
N ASN A 296 -0.38 -16.38 -2.12
CA ASN A 296 -0.56 -17.74 -2.62
C ASN A 296 -2.00 -18.24 -2.42
N LEU A 297 -2.60 -17.95 -1.26
CA LEU A 297 -4.00 -18.31 -1.01
C LEU A 297 -4.94 -17.61 -2.00
N LEU A 298 -4.75 -16.31 -2.23
CA LEU A 298 -5.61 -15.54 -3.15
C LEU A 298 -5.48 -16.03 -4.60
N VAL A 299 -4.25 -16.18 -5.09
CA VAL A 299 -3.98 -16.61 -6.47
C VAL A 299 -4.47 -18.04 -6.71
N THR A 300 -4.27 -18.95 -5.75
CA THR A 300 -4.74 -20.34 -5.87
C THR A 300 -6.27 -20.42 -5.92
N ASN A 301 -6.97 -19.41 -5.40
CA ASN A 301 -8.44 -19.36 -5.35
C ASN A 301 -9.06 -18.34 -6.34
N ASP A 302 -8.30 -17.92 -7.35
CA ASP A 302 -8.75 -17.03 -8.43
C ASP A 302 -9.24 -15.66 -7.93
N VAL A 303 -8.71 -15.18 -6.80
CA VAL A 303 -8.96 -13.82 -6.30
C VAL A 303 -7.93 -12.86 -6.90
N SER A 304 -8.41 -11.85 -7.62
CA SER A 304 -7.53 -10.95 -8.38
C SER A 304 -7.26 -9.62 -7.67
N VAL A 305 -8.08 -9.24 -6.69
CA VAL A 305 -7.98 -7.96 -6.00
C VAL A 305 -7.96 -8.17 -4.49
N LEU A 306 -6.97 -7.56 -3.84
CA LEU A 306 -6.88 -7.44 -2.39
C LEU A 306 -7.01 -5.96 -2.02
N VAL A 307 -7.99 -5.63 -1.21
CA VAL A 307 -8.14 -4.30 -0.60
C VAL A 307 -7.67 -4.40 0.85
N LEU A 308 -6.70 -3.56 1.22
CA LEU A 308 -6.15 -3.53 2.58
C LEU A 308 -6.54 -2.21 3.25
N ASN A 309 -7.39 -2.31 4.26
CA ASN A 309 -7.55 -1.29 5.28
C ASN A 309 -6.82 -1.76 6.54
N ALA A 310 -5.49 -1.72 6.50
CA ALA A 310 -4.63 -2.17 7.59
C ALA A 310 -3.80 -1.01 8.16
N CYS A 311 -3.82 -0.86 9.49
CA CYS A 311 -3.03 0.17 10.18
C CYS A 311 -1.54 -0.21 10.27
N ARG A 312 -0.67 0.78 10.54
CA ARG A 312 0.80 0.66 10.77
C ARG A 312 1.69 0.45 9.53
N SER A 313 1.25 0.85 8.35
CA SER A 313 2.06 0.78 7.14
C SER A 313 3.13 1.87 7.05
N ALA A 314 3.01 2.97 7.81
CA ALA A 314 3.97 4.08 7.81
C ALA A 314 5.24 3.79 8.66
N HIS A 315 5.28 2.68 9.40
CA HIS A 315 6.46 2.24 10.16
C HIS A 315 7.56 1.58 9.31
N ALA A 316 7.34 1.42 8.00
CA ALA A 316 8.35 0.85 7.12
C ALA A 316 9.56 1.79 6.96
N GLU A 317 10.74 1.31 7.29
CA GLU A 317 11.99 2.07 7.17
C GLU A 317 12.57 1.96 5.76
N ALA A 318 13.22 3.04 5.30
CA ALA A 318 14.02 3.01 4.09
C ALA A 318 15.35 2.27 4.36
N PRO A 319 15.88 1.53 3.37
CA PRO A 319 17.07 0.67 3.51
C PRO A 319 18.37 1.45 3.69
#